data_AF-A0A7R9Q7R0-F1
#
_entry.id   AF-A0A7R9Q7R0-F1
#
_cell.length_a   1.000
_cell.length_b   1.000
_cell.length_c   1.000
_cell.angle_alpha   90.00
_cell.angle_beta   90.00
_cell.angle_gamma   90.00
#
_symmetry.space_group_name_H-M   'P 1'
#
loop_
_entity.id
_entity.type
_entity.pdbx_description
1 polymer ?
#
loop_
_entity_poly.entity_id
_entity_poly.type
_entity_poly.pdbx_seq_one_letter_code
_entity_poly.pdbx_strand_id
1 'polypeptide(L)'
;MSYFAILCPLSNKNQWFTGRCHIVLIIGWILGGILGHVAMWNCVSEMLIHTTTEAFIWNNTTYYDCRGAEMDELTSKIYNTSVFILTFAFPLLIQTFSYASIGRKLLRDKIINNKLALRRNSGHERDRAKIQNRNLL
;
A
#
# COMPACT_ATOMS: atom_id res chain seq x y z
N MET A 1 -3.63 4.32 -4.13
CA MET A 1 -3.81 5.70 -4.65
C MET A 1 -4.47 6.66 -3.67
N SER A 2 -5.30 6.19 -2.73
CA SER A 2 -5.92 7.03 -1.70
C SER A 2 -4.93 7.80 -0.82
N TYR A 3 -3.65 7.37 -0.78
CA TYR A 3 -2.68 7.96 0.13
C TYR A 3 -2.36 9.44 -0.19
N PHE A 4 -2.12 9.75 -1.46
CA PHE A 4 -1.72 11.09 -1.88
C PHE A 4 -2.88 12.09 -1.87
N ALA A 5 -4.11 11.63 -2.13
CA ALA A 5 -5.29 12.48 -2.19
C ALA A 5 -5.62 13.14 -0.84
N ILE A 6 -5.27 12.48 0.26
CA ILE A 6 -5.62 12.93 1.61
C ILE A 6 -4.51 13.82 2.21
N LEU A 7 -3.25 13.59 1.83
CA LEU A 7 -2.12 14.35 2.38
C LEU A 7 -2.00 15.79 1.82
N CYS A 8 -2.54 16.11 0.64
CA CYS A 8 -2.32 17.41 0.00
C CYS A 8 -3.62 17.97 -0.61
N PRO A 9 -4.56 18.47 0.20
CA PRO A 9 -5.84 18.95 -0.32
C PRO A 9 -5.75 20.24 -1.14
N LEU A 10 -4.69 21.06 -1.00
CA LEU A 10 -4.53 22.32 -1.75
C LEU A 10 -3.07 22.64 -2.09
N SER A 11 -2.44 21.83 -2.93
CA SER A 11 -1.22 22.29 -3.60
C SER A 11 -1.37 22.10 -5.09
N ASN A 12 -1.07 23.15 -5.84
CA ASN A 12 -0.85 23.15 -7.28
C ASN A 12 0.14 22.05 -7.76
N LYS A 13 0.75 21.31 -6.83
CA LYS A 13 1.48 20.03 -7.05
C LYS A 13 0.59 18.85 -7.48
N ASN A 14 -0.73 18.92 -7.38
CA ASN A 14 -1.62 17.81 -7.76
C ASN A 14 -1.54 17.51 -9.27
N GLN A 15 -1.42 18.53 -10.12
CA GLN A 15 -1.23 18.33 -11.57
C GLN A 15 0.04 17.53 -11.91
N TRP A 16 1.10 17.65 -11.09
CA TRP A 16 2.36 16.95 -11.31
C TRP A 16 2.26 15.45 -11.01
N PHE A 17 1.44 15.06 -10.02
CA PHE A 17 1.21 13.65 -9.69
C PHE A 17 0.14 13.00 -10.58
N THR A 18 -0.88 13.75 -10.99
CA THR A 18 -1.91 13.25 -11.93
C THR A 18 -1.29 12.88 -13.28
N GLY A 19 -0.32 13.66 -13.78
CA GLY A 19 0.40 13.33 -15.03
C GLY A 19 1.43 12.20 -14.91
N ARG A 20 1.95 11.93 -13.71
CA ARG A 20 2.98 10.90 -13.46
C ARG A 20 2.43 9.60 -12.87
N CYS A 21 1.10 9.51 -12.72
CA CYS A 21 0.42 8.28 -12.31
C CYS A 21 0.77 7.10 -13.24
N HIS A 22 0.87 7.38 -14.54
CA HIS A 22 1.31 6.42 -15.55
C HIS A 22 2.75 5.96 -15.32
N ILE A 23 3.65 6.84 -14.87
CA ILE A 23 5.04 6.47 -14.56
C ILE A 23 5.09 5.56 -13.34
N VAL A 24 4.29 5.83 -12.31
CA VAL A 24 4.20 4.95 -11.13
C VAL A 24 3.61 3.58 -11.51
N LEU A 25 2.62 3.55 -12.39
CA LEU A 25 2.10 2.30 -12.95
C LEU A 25 3.15 1.55 -13.77
N ILE A 26 3.87 2.24 -14.66
CA ILE A 26 4.94 1.65 -15.48
C ILE A 26 6.06 1.11 -14.58
N ILE A 27 6.50 1.87 -13.58
CA ILE A 27 7.51 1.42 -12.61
C ILE A 27 6.99 0.24 -11.81
N GLY A 28 5.71 0.24 -11.40
CA GLY A 28 5.07 -0.88 -10.72
C GLY A 28 5.01 -2.14 -11.60
N TRP A 29 4.71 -2.00 -12.89
CA TRP A 29 4.72 -3.08 -13.86
C TRP A 29 6.13 -3.59 -14.14
N ILE A 30 7.13 -2.70 -14.26
CA ILE A 30 8.53 -3.07 -14.44
C ILE A 30 9.06 -3.79 -13.19
N LEU A 31 8.80 -3.26 -11.99
CA LEU A 31 9.20 -3.91 -10.74
C LEU A 31 8.47 -5.24 -10.53
N GLY A 32 7.17 -5.30 -10.81
CA GLY A 32 6.40 -6.54 -10.75
C GLY A 32 6.88 -7.56 -11.77
N GLY A 33 7.21 -7.12 -12.98
CA GLY A 33 7.80 -7.93 -14.03
C GLY A 33 9.20 -8.43 -13.65
N ILE A 34 10.07 -7.58 -13.11
CA ILE A 34 11.42 -7.95 -12.66
C ILE A 34 11.34 -8.91 -11.48
N LEU A 35 10.51 -8.64 -10.46
CA LEU A 35 10.34 -9.53 -9.31
C LEU A 35 9.73 -10.87 -9.74
N GLY A 36 8.72 -10.84 -10.61
CA GLY A 36 8.14 -12.04 -11.21
C GLY A 36 9.14 -12.82 -12.05
N HIS A 37 9.99 -12.13 -12.81
CA HIS A 37 11.03 -12.73 -13.64
C HIS A 37 12.18 -13.29 -12.81
N VAL A 38 12.59 -12.63 -11.73
CA VAL A 38 13.61 -13.13 -10.78
C VAL A 38 13.09 -14.36 -10.03
N ALA A 39 11.83 -14.32 -9.57
CA ALA A 39 11.18 -15.49 -9.00
C ALA A 39 11.02 -16.61 -10.04
N MET A 40 10.71 -16.27 -11.30
CA MET A 40 10.59 -17.24 -12.37
C MET A 40 11.92 -17.89 -12.74
N TRP A 41 12.98 -17.09 -12.86
CA TRP A 41 14.28 -17.56 -13.34
C TRP A 41 15.02 -18.41 -12.31
N ASN A 42 14.89 -18.08 -11.02
CA ASN A 42 15.60 -18.78 -9.95
C ASN A 42 14.83 -19.96 -9.34
N CYS A 43 13.50 -20.01 -9.48
CA CYS A 43 12.69 -21.08 -8.84
C CYS A 43 11.64 -21.71 -9.76
N VAL A 44 11.08 -20.97 -10.72
CA VAL A 44 10.04 -21.52 -11.62
C VAL A 44 10.67 -22.26 -12.81
N SER A 45 11.92 -22.00 -13.17
CA SER A 45 12.64 -22.81 -14.16
C SER A 45 12.64 -24.29 -13.77
N GLU A 46 12.83 -24.63 -12.50
CA GLU A 46 12.70 -26.01 -12.04
C GLU A 46 11.24 -26.46 -11.87
N MET A 47 10.35 -25.60 -11.34
CA MET A 47 8.96 -26.00 -11.06
C MET A 47 8.07 -26.13 -12.32
N LEU A 48 8.26 -25.29 -13.34
CA LEU A 48 7.50 -25.34 -14.60
C LEU A 48 8.03 -26.43 -15.55
N ILE A 49 9.33 -26.72 -15.50
CA ILE A 49 9.95 -27.77 -16.32
C ILE A 49 9.65 -29.16 -15.74
N HIS A 50 9.38 -29.26 -14.44
CA HIS A 50 9.15 -30.54 -13.77
C HIS A 50 7.78 -30.66 -13.08
N THR A 51 6.71 -30.07 -13.63
CA THR A 51 5.36 -30.50 -13.26
C THR A 51 5.05 -31.79 -14.02
N THR A 52 5.27 -32.93 -13.37
CA THR A 52 4.97 -34.23 -13.95
C THR A 52 3.57 -34.66 -13.58
N THR A 53 2.87 -35.26 -14.53
CA THR A 53 1.61 -35.95 -14.26
C THR A 53 1.94 -37.38 -13.86
N GLU A 54 1.77 -37.70 -12.59
CA GLU A 54 2.02 -39.04 -12.09
C GLU A 54 0.70 -39.80 -11.97
N ALA A 55 0.63 -40.97 -12.60
CA ALA A 55 -0.50 -41.86 -12.46
C ALA A 55 -0.38 -42.63 -11.14
N PHE A 56 -1.39 -42.56 -10.30
CA PHE A 56 -1.49 -43.36 -9.08
C PHE A 56 -2.77 -44.20 -9.09
N ILE A 57 -2.70 -45.41 -8.55
CA ILE A 57 -3.84 -46.31 -8.50
C ILE A 57 -4.48 -46.20 -7.12
N TRP A 58 -5.76 -45.82 -7.09
CA TRP A 58 -6.56 -45.81 -5.88
C TRP A 58 -7.88 -46.54 -6.14
N ASN A 59 -8.22 -47.49 -5.27
CA ASN A 59 -9.45 -48.29 -5.39
C ASN A 59 -9.67 -48.93 -6.78
N ASN A 60 -8.60 -49.51 -7.35
CA ASN A 60 -8.61 -50.13 -8.69
C ASN A 60 -8.93 -49.18 -9.86
N THR A 61 -8.84 -47.87 -9.62
CA THR A 61 -9.03 -46.80 -10.61
C THR A 61 -7.73 -46.02 -10.75
N THR A 62 -7.33 -45.73 -11.99
CA THR A 62 -6.15 -44.92 -12.28
C THR A 62 -6.53 -43.44 -12.20
N TYR A 63 -5.89 -42.74 -11.29
CA TYR A 63 -6.00 -41.30 -11.13
C TYR A 63 -4.68 -40.65 -11.58
N TYR A 64 -4.76 -39.42 -12.06
CA TYR A 64 -3.59 -38.63 -12.43
C TYR A 64 -3.47 -37.47 -11.45
N ASP A 65 -2.34 -37.39 -10.76
CA ASP A 65 -2.01 -36.24 -9.94
C ASP A 65 -1.02 -35.33 -10.68
N CYS A 66 -1.21 -34.03 -10.53
CA CYS A 66 -0.26 -33.04 -10.99
C CYS A 66 0.64 -32.68 -9.82
N ARG A 67 1.76 -33.39 -9.68
CA ARG A 67 2.73 -33.13 -8.62
C ARG A 67 3.86 -32.27 -9.19
N GLY A 68 4.22 -31.20 -8.48
CA GLY A 68 5.50 -30.53 -8.75
C GLY A 68 6.62 -31.51 -8.42
N ALA A 69 7.68 -31.54 -9.22
CA ALA A 69 8.83 -32.40 -8.94
C ALA A 69 9.34 -32.20 -7.52
N GLU A 70 9.95 -33.27 -7.01
CA GLU A 70 10.70 -33.25 -5.76
C GLU A 70 11.80 -32.20 -5.82
N MET A 71 11.44 -30.99 -5.41
CA MET A 71 12.41 -29.97 -5.03
C MET A 71 12.95 -30.30 -3.66
N ASP A 72 14.22 -29.95 -3.45
CA ASP A 72 14.80 -29.97 -2.13
C ASP A 72 13.94 -29.15 -1.15
N GLU A 73 13.74 -29.68 0.06
CA GLU A 73 12.82 -29.11 1.06
C GLU A 73 13.21 -27.66 1.39
N LEU A 74 14.52 -27.38 1.38
CA LEU A 74 15.09 -26.07 1.62
C LEU A 74 14.71 -25.07 0.51
N THR A 75 14.86 -25.47 -0.76
CA THR A 75 14.54 -24.64 -1.93
C THR A 75 13.05 -24.31 -1.98
N SER A 76 12.20 -25.31 -1.74
CA SER A 76 10.74 -25.12 -1.70
C SER A 76 10.32 -24.13 -0.60
N LYS A 77 10.90 -24.25 0.59
CA LYS A 77 10.61 -23.38 1.72
C LYS A 77 11.07 -21.93 1.49
N ILE A 78 12.26 -21.75 0.92
CA ILE A 78 12.78 -20.42 0.57
C ILE A 78 11.90 -19.77 -0.50
N TYR A 79 11.51 -20.52 -1.52
CA TYR A 79 10.63 -20.03 -2.57
C TYR A 79 9.28 -19.58 -2.00
N ASN A 80 8.57 -20.43 -1.27
CA ASN A 80 7.26 -20.10 -0.72
C ASN A 80 7.31 -18.89 0.23
N THR A 81 8.36 -18.83 1.06
CA THR A 81 8.56 -17.70 1.98
C THR A 81 8.84 -16.40 1.22
N SER A 82 9.69 -16.44 0.19
CA SER A 82 10.01 -15.25 -0.62
C SER A 82 8.80 -14.72 -1.38
N VAL A 83 8.00 -15.61 -1.97
CA VAL A 83 6.73 -15.25 -2.63
C VAL A 83 5.79 -14.60 -1.62
N PHE A 84 5.62 -15.20 -0.44
CA PHE A 84 4.75 -14.62 0.60
C PHE A 84 5.21 -13.21 1.02
N ILE A 85 6.51 -13.02 1.23
CA ILE A 85 7.06 -11.72 1.63
C ILE A 85 6.84 -10.68 0.53
N LEU A 86 7.12 -11.02 -0.72
CA LEU A 86 7.03 -10.08 -1.84
C LEU A 86 5.59 -9.73 -2.21
N THR A 87 4.68 -10.71 -2.17
CA THR A 87 3.29 -10.50 -2.60
C THR A 87 2.38 -9.96 -1.49
N PHE A 88 2.68 -10.29 -0.22
CA PHE A 88 1.83 -9.91 0.90
C PHE A 88 2.53 -8.98 1.88
N ALA A 89 3.64 -9.40 2.48
CA ALA A 89 4.24 -8.66 3.60
C ALA A 89 4.75 -7.27 3.17
N PHE A 90 5.51 -7.21 2.08
CA PHE A 90 6.10 -5.97 1.56
C PHE A 90 5.04 -4.93 1.15
N PRO A 91 4.02 -5.25 0.32
CA PRO A 91 2.98 -4.29 -0.01
C PRO A 91 2.15 -3.88 1.22
N LEU A 92 1.88 -4.79 2.16
CA LEU A 92 1.18 -4.45 3.40
C LEU A 92 1.99 -3.46 4.27
N LEU A 93 3.31 -3.62 4.36
CA LEU A 93 4.17 -2.68 5.10
C LEU A 93 4.18 -1.29 4.47
N ILE A 94 4.31 -1.22 3.14
CA ILE A 94 4.23 0.06 2.42
C ILE A 94 2.86 0.72 2.66
N GLN A 95 1.80 -0.07 2.61
CA GLN A 95 0.44 0.42 2.77
C GLN A 95 0.19 0.91 4.20
N THR A 96 0.60 0.17 5.22
CA THR A 96 0.47 0.58 6.63
C THR A 96 1.28 1.85 6.93
N PHE A 97 2.52 1.94 6.49
CA PHE A 97 3.35 3.14 6.66
C PHE A 97 2.72 4.37 5.98
N SER A 98 2.23 4.16 4.76
CA SER A 98 1.45 5.16 4.03
C SER A 98 0.25 5.57 4.87
N TYR A 99 -0.74 4.71 5.11
CA TYR A 99 -1.94 5.11 5.86
C TYR A 99 -1.65 5.74 7.24
N ALA A 100 -0.63 5.29 7.96
CA ALA A 100 -0.20 5.90 9.22
C ALA A 100 0.27 7.36 9.06
N SER A 101 1.03 7.67 8.00
CA SER A 101 1.50 9.03 7.71
C SER A 101 0.35 9.99 7.40
N ILE A 102 -0.69 9.53 6.67
CA ILE A 102 -1.92 10.31 6.45
C ILE A 102 -2.61 10.58 7.75
N GLY A 103 -2.83 9.53 8.54
CA GLY A 103 -3.55 9.65 9.79
C GLY A 103 -2.92 10.72 10.66
N ARG A 104 -1.58 10.69 10.78
CA ARG A 104 -0.82 11.70 11.52
C ARG A 104 -0.98 13.11 10.94
N LYS A 105 -0.96 13.28 9.61
CA LYS A 105 -1.14 14.59 8.99
C LYS A 105 -2.54 15.14 9.19
N LEU A 106 -3.58 14.35 8.94
CA LEU A 106 -4.96 14.73 9.16
C LEU A 106 -5.24 15.09 10.62
N LEU A 107 -4.70 14.31 11.56
CA LEU A 107 -4.81 14.61 12.99
C LEU A 107 -4.17 15.95 13.32
N ARG A 108 -2.97 16.22 12.80
CA ARG A 108 -2.27 17.49 13.01
C ARG A 108 -3.05 18.67 12.43
N ASP A 109 -3.57 18.54 11.21
CA ASP A 109 -4.35 19.59 10.56
C ASP A 109 -5.67 19.86 11.30
N LYS A 110 -6.33 18.82 11.81
CA LYS A 110 -7.53 18.95 12.65
C LYS A 110 -7.23 19.72 13.94
N ILE A 111 -6.11 19.41 14.60
CA ILE A 111 -5.66 20.11 15.82
C ILE A 111 -5.37 21.58 15.53
N ILE A 112 -4.63 21.87 14.46
CA ILE A 112 -4.29 23.26 14.07
C ILE A 112 -5.56 24.06 13.75
N ASN A 113 -6.45 23.52 12.94
CA ASN A 113 -7.69 24.18 12.56
C ASN A 113 -8.59 24.44 13.78
N ASN A 114 -8.68 23.49 14.71
CA ASN A 114 -9.44 23.68 15.94
C ASN A 114 -8.83 24.80 16.81
N LYS A 115 -7.50 24.86 16.93
CA LYS A 115 -6.80 25.92 17.66
C LYS A 115 -7.02 27.31 17.05
N LEU A 116 -7.05 27.40 15.72
CA LEU A 116 -7.35 28.64 14.99
C LEU A 116 -8.82 29.05 15.17
N ALA A 117 -9.76 28.10 15.16
CA ALA A 117 -11.17 28.38 15.40
C ALA A 117 -11.41 28.97 16.81
N LEU A 118 -10.77 28.40 17.84
CA LEU A 118 -10.83 28.92 19.21
C LEU A 118 -10.22 30.33 19.33
N ARG A 119 -9.12 30.62 18.63
CA ARG A 119 -8.53 31.97 18.56
C ARG A 119 -9.45 32.97 17.86
N ARG A 120 -10.12 32.57 16.78
CA ARG A 120 -11.07 33.44 16.07
C ARG A 120 -12.28 33.76 16.94
N ASN A 121 -12.86 32.77 17.63
CA ASN A 121 -14.00 32.98 18.51
C ASN A 121 -13.66 33.92 19.68
N SER A 122 -12.52 33.67 20.36
CA SER A 122 -12.06 34.55 21.45
C SER A 122 -11.68 35.97 21.01
N GLY A 123 -11.28 36.17 19.75
CA GLY A 123 -11.11 37.50 19.16
C GLY A 123 -12.45 38.20 18.94
N HIS A 124 -13.42 37.49 18.35
CA HIS A 124 -14.74 38.03 18.06
C HIS A 124 -15.51 38.44 19.33
N GLU A 125 -15.41 37.68 20.41
CA GLU A 125 -16.00 38.04 21.71
C GLU A 125 -15.38 39.31 22.30
N ARG A 126 -14.05 39.48 22.17
CA ARG A 126 -13.36 40.70 22.61
C ARG A 126 -13.80 41.94 21.83
N ASP A 127 -14.01 41.80 20.53
CA ASP A 127 -14.47 42.91 19.69
C ASP A 127 -15.91 43.30 20.02
N ARG A 128 -16.81 42.32 20.29
CA ARG A 128 -18.17 42.61 20.78
C ARG A 128 -18.15 43.35 22.11
N ALA A 129 -17.30 42.92 23.06
CA ALA A 129 -17.19 43.58 24.37
C ALA A 129 -16.72 45.04 24.25
N LYS A 130 -15.82 45.35 23.32
CA LYS A 130 -15.38 46.72 23.05
C LYS A 130 -16.49 47.59 22.45
N ILE A 131 -17.27 47.06 21.51
CA ILE A 131 -18.39 47.78 20.89
C ILE A 131 -19.47 48.10 21.93
N GLN A 132 -19.79 47.12 22.78
CA GLN A 132 -20.78 47.31 23.84
C GLN A 132 -20.34 48.38 24.87
N ASN A 133 -19.06 48.39 25.26
CA ASN A 133 -18.53 49.44 26.14
C ASN A 133 -18.51 50.84 25.49
N ARG A 134 -18.32 50.94 24.18
CA ARG A 134 -18.43 52.24 23.47
C ARG A 134 -19.85 52.77 23.40
N ASN A 135 -20.86 51.91 23.37
CA ASN A 135 -22.26 52.34 23.30
C ASN A 135 -22.84 52.71 24.68
N LEU A 136 -22.11 52.47 25.76
CA LEU A 136 -22.48 52.79 27.14
C LEU A 136 -21.87 54.13 27.64
N LEU A 137 -21.02 54.77 26.84
CA LEU A 137 -20.42 56.09 27.06
C LEU A 137 -21.08 57.11 26.13
#